data_AF-A0A1R1BPV5-F1
#
_entry.id   AF-A0A1R1BPV5-F1
#
_cell.length_a   1.000
_cell.length_b   1.000
_cell.length_c   1.000
_cell.angle_alpha   90.00
_cell.angle_beta   90.00
_cell.angle_gamma   90.00
#
_symmetry.space_group_name_H-M   'P 1'
#
loop_
_entity.id
_entity.type
_entity.pdbx_description
1 polymer ?
#
loop_
_entity_poly.entity_id
_entity_poly.type
_entity_poly.pdbx_seq_one_letter_code
_entity_poly.pdbx_strand_id
1 'polypeptide(L)'
;MSDTNQNSNEQPDFTESKEDTTQPVYLTQGEINALQKAIMFLKFECEETESLLYSGSPLLNSVLEKVRDISAFGEYAKELHSRPNEHAERFMRAKLERSYEAELAPHERTEEQKIEILRSCMYPYPVK
;
A
#
# COMPACT_ATOMS: atom_id res chain seq x y z
N MET A 1 27.76 -21.93 53.47
CA MET A 1 27.33 -20.53 53.60
C MET A 1 27.76 -19.81 52.34
N SER A 2 26.78 -19.35 51.57
CA SER A 2 26.84 -18.26 50.58
C SER A 2 27.76 -18.50 49.38
N ASP A 3 27.30 -19.10 48.28
CA ASP A 3 26.45 -18.48 47.23
C ASP A 3 26.78 -17.01 46.96
N THR A 4 27.37 -16.73 45.79
CA THR A 4 26.87 -15.70 44.86
C THR A 4 27.35 -16.04 43.46
N ASN A 5 26.48 -16.77 42.76
CA ASN A 5 26.54 -17.03 41.32
C ASN A 5 26.11 -15.73 40.61
N GLN A 6 27.03 -15.02 39.95
CA GLN A 6 26.66 -13.87 39.12
C GLN A 6 26.10 -14.39 37.80
N ASN A 7 24.78 -14.54 37.80
CA ASN A 7 23.96 -14.86 36.64
C ASN A 7 23.94 -13.66 35.69
N SER A 8 24.78 -13.68 34.65
CA SER A 8 24.67 -12.76 33.51
C SER A 8 23.48 -13.21 32.64
N ASN A 9 22.28 -12.85 33.09
CA ASN A 9 21.09 -12.85 32.24
C ASN A 9 21.26 -11.74 31.20
N GLU A 10 21.94 -12.02 30.09
CA GLU A 10 21.69 -11.32 28.85
C GLU A 10 20.28 -11.73 28.38
N GLN A 11 19.28 -10.99 28.84
CA GLN A 11 17.97 -11.06 28.21
C GLN A 11 18.15 -10.60 26.75
N PRO A 12 17.73 -11.38 25.75
CA PRO A 12 17.69 -10.88 24.39
C PRO A 12 16.77 -9.66 24.37
N ASP A 13 17.34 -8.55 23.91
CA ASP A 13 16.60 -7.32 23.63
C ASP A 13 15.60 -7.63 22.50
N PHE A 14 14.33 -7.74 22.87
CA PHE A 14 13.22 -8.06 21.97
C PHE A 14 12.64 -6.80 21.29
N THR A 15 13.45 -5.75 21.08
CA THR A 15 12.96 -4.48 20.52
C THR A 15 13.59 -4.04 19.19
N GLU A 16 14.06 -4.98 18.36
CA GLU A 16 14.08 -4.75 16.91
C GLU A 16 12.85 -5.45 16.28
N SER A 17 11.80 -4.67 16.02
CA SER A 17 10.72 -5.11 15.13
C SER A 17 11.33 -5.42 13.77
N LYS A 18 11.33 -6.70 13.37
CA LYS A 18 11.82 -7.15 12.05
C LYS A 18 11.12 -6.49 10.85
N GLU A 19 10.06 -5.71 11.09
CA GLU A 19 9.25 -5.03 10.07
C GLU A 19 10.04 -4.06 9.19
N ASP A 20 11.11 -3.43 9.70
CA ASP A 20 11.93 -2.49 8.92
C ASP A 20 13.20 -3.11 8.31
N THR A 21 13.39 -4.43 8.46
CA THR A 21 14.56 -5.11 7.90
C THR A 21 14.37 -5.35 6.40
N THR A 22 15.29 -4.82 5.58
CA THR A 22 15.26 -5.03 4.13
C THR A 22 15.93 -6.36 3.78
N GLN A 23 15.26 -7.19 2.97
CA GLN A 23 15.83 -8.42 2.40
C GLN A 23 15.81 -8.34 0.87
N PRO A 24 16.87 -8.79 0.17
CA PRO A 24 16.88 -8.79 -1.29
C PRO A 24 15.91 -9.83 -1.86
N VAL A 25 15.14 -9.45 -2.86
CA VAL A 25 14.29 -10.32 -3.67
C VAL A 25 14.64 -10.12 -5.14
N TYR A 26 14.85 -11.20 -5.87
CA TYR A 26 15.14 -11.15 -7.31
C TYR A 26 13.89 -11.52 -8.10
N LEU A 27 13.49 -10.64 -9.02
CA LEU A 27 12.35 -10.83 -9.90
C LEU A 27 12.80 -10.70 -11.35
N THR A 28 12.27 -11.57 -12.21
CA THR A 28 12.34 -11.41 -13.65
C THR A 28 11.45 -10.24 -14.10
N GLN A 29 11.70 -9.70 -15.30
CA GLN A 29 10.83 -8.67 -15.89
C GLN A 29 9.38 -9.15 -16.07
N GLY A 30 9.18 -10.45 -16.31
CA GLY A 30 7.84 -11.06 -16.36
C GLY A 30 7.12 -10.97 -15.02
N GLU A 31 7.80 -11.29 -13.92
CA GLU A 31 7.25 -11.22 -12.56
C GLU A 31 7.00 -9.78 -12.11
N ILE A 32 7.90 -8.85 -12.44
CA ILE A 32 7.72 -7.40 -12.21
C ILE A 32 6.42 -6.93 -12.88
N ASN A 33 6.23 -7.26 -14.16
CA ASN A 33 5.03 -6.89 -14.90
C ASN A 33 3.76 -7.54 -14.35
N ALA A 34 3.84 -8.82 -13.94
CA ALA A 34 2.71 -9.52 -13.32
C ALA A 34 2.31 -8.89 -11.99
N LEU A 35 3.29 -8.57 -11.13
CA LEU A 35 3.06 -7.91 -9.85
C LEU A 35 2.47 -6.50 -10.02
N GLN A 36 2.99 -5.72 -10.96
CA GLN A 36 2.42 -4.40 -11.28
C GLN A 36 0.95 -4.51 -11.72
N LYS A 37 0.62 -5.45 -12.62
CA LYS A 37 -0.77 -5.68 -13.06
C LYS A 37 -1.68 -6.10 -11.91
N ALA A 38 -1.21 -7.00 -11.04
CA ALA A 38 -1.98 -7.44 -9.89
C ALA A 38 -2.29 -6.28 -8.93
N ILE A 39 -1.31 -5.43 -8.63
CA ILE A 39 -1.52 -4.24 -7.78
C ILE A 39 -2.48 -3.26 -8.44
N MET A 40 -2.34 -3.01 -9.75
CA MET A 40 -3.24 -2.13 -10.50
C MET A 40 -4.67 -2.66 -10.53
N PHE A 41 -4.86 -3.97 -10.70
CA PHE A 41 -6.17 -4.63 -10.64
C PHE A 41 -6.82 -4.45 -9.27
N LEU A 42 -6.09 -4.78 -8.19
CA LEU A 42 -6.59 -4.63 -6.81
C LEU A 42 -7.01 -3.18 -6.51
N LYS A 43 -6.28 -2.21 -7.06
CA LYS A 43 -6.56 -0.78 -6.89
C LYS A 43 -7.75 -0.30 -7.72
N PHE A 44 -7.79 -0.60 -9.01
CA PHE A 44 -8.64 0.14 -9.96
C PHE A 44 -9.68 -0.69 -10.70
N GLU A 45 -9.71 -2.01 -10.48
CA GLU A 45 -10.64 -2.92 -11.17
C GLU A 45 -11.40 -3.84 -10.20
N CYS A 46 -10.80 -4.22 -9.07
CA CYS A 46 -11.44 -5.08 -8.05
C CYS A 46 -12.61 -4.33 -7.38
N GLU A 47 -13.83 -4.87 -7.49
CA GLU A 47 -15.06 -4.20 -7.07
C GLU A 47 -15.33 -4.32 -5.58
N GLU A 48 -14.83 -5.37 -4.94
CA GLU A 48 -15.02 -5.71 -3.54
C GLU A 48 -14.43 -4.63 -2.64
N THR A 49 -15.20 -4.10 -1.70
CA THR A 49 -14.79 -3.00 -0.80
C THR A 49 -13.63 -3.40 0.11
N GLU A 50 -13.51 -4.68 0.45
CA GLU A 50 -12.42 -5.24 1.24
C GLU A 50 -11.06 -4.98 0.60
N SER A 51 -11.00 -4.86 -0.73
CA SER A 51 -9.73 -4.56 -1.42
C SER A 51 -9.25 -3.11 -1.22
N LEU A 52 -10.02 -2.24 -0.56
CA LEU A 52 -9.54 -0.94 -0.10
C LEU A 52 -8.35 -1.06 0.87
N LEU A 53 -8.24 -2.17 1.61
CA LEU A 53 -7.09 -2.45 2.47
C LEU A 53 -5.78 -2.54 1.68
N TYR A 54 -5.86 -3.00 0.42
CA TYR A 54 -4.74 -3.04 -0.51
C TYR A 54 -4.60 -1.71 -1.24
N SER A 55 -5.72 -1.13 -1.66
CA SER A 55 -5.73 0.08 -2.47
C SER A 55 -5.12 1.28 -1.73
N GLY A 56 -5.46 1.47 -0.45
CA GLY A 56 -4.91 2.55 0.37
C GLY A 56 -3.58 2.23 1.05
N SER A 57 -3.00 1.04 0.84
CA SER A 57 -1.82 0.59 1.58
C SER A 57 -0.57 1.39 1.18
N PRO A 58 0.10 2.07 2.14
CA PRO A 58 1.38 2.74 1.87
C PRO A 58 2.47 1.76 1.42
N LEU A 59 2.45 0.53 1.94
CA LEU A 59 3.41 -0.51 1.58
C LEU A 59 3.22 -0.96 0.13
N LEU A 60 1.98 -1.19 -0.32
CA LEU A 60 1.73 -1.53 -1.72
C LEU A 60 1.98 -0.35 -2.66
N ASN A 61 1.72 0.89 -2.22
CA ASN A 61 2.11 2.08 -2.97
C ASN A 61 3.64 2.13 -3.16
N SER A 62 4.42 1.85 -2.10
CA SER A 62 5.88 1.77 -2.18
C SER A 62 6.35 0.62 -3.08
N VAL A 63 5.71 -0.56 -3.02
CA VAL A 63 6.01 -1.67 -3.93
C VAL A 63 5.72 -1.25 -5.37
N LEU A 64 4.56 -0.65 -5.64
CA LEU A 64 4.16 -0.20 -6.97
C LEU A 64 5.15 0.82 -7.56
N GLU A 65 5.63 1.75 -6.74
CA GLU A 65 6.68 2.70 -7.11
C GLU A 65 7.96 1.96 -7.55
N LYS A 66 8.48 1.09 -6.68
CA LYS A 66 9.73 0.35 -6.91
C LYS A 66 9.65 -0.53 -8.15
N VAL A 67 8.56 -1.29 -8.32
CA VAL A 67 8.40 -2.17 -9.51
C VAL A 67 8.25 -1.38 -10.79
N ARG A 68 7.59 -0.21 -10.73
CA ARG A 68 7.48 0.71 -11.87
C ARG A 68 8.85 1.28 -12.24
N ASP A 69 9.69 1.61 -11.27
CA ASP A 69 11.02 2.18 -11.51
C ASP A 69 12.00 1.20 -12.19
N ILE A 70 11.89 -0.09 -11.87
CA ILE A 70 12.76 -1.14 -12.42
C ILE A 70 12.17 -1.87 -13.64
N SER A 71 10.93 -1.55 -14.02
CA SER A 71 10.28 -2.11 -15.19
C SER A 71 10.93 -1.60 -16.47
N ALA A 72 11.09 -2.47 -17.46
CA ALA A 72 11.51 -2.08 -18.81
C ALA A 72 10.59 -1.03 -19.48
N PHE A 73 9.35 -0.88 -18.99
CA PHE A 73 8.37 0.10 -19.46
C PHE A 73 8.10 1.21 -18.43
N GLY A 74 8.99 1.37 -17.43
CA GLY A 74 8.79 2.25 -16.29
C GLY A 74 8.54 3.71 -16.64
N GLU A 75 9.32 4.28 -17.55
CA GLU A 75 9.19 5.69 -17.96
C GLU A 75 7.85 5.96 -18.65
N TYR A 76 7.42 5.06 -19.54
CA TYR A 76 6.09 5.16 -20.16
C TYR A 76 4.97 5.07 -19.12
N ALA A 77 5.09 4.14 -18.17
CA ALA A 77 4.11 4.00 -17.10
C ALA A 77 4.07 5.25 -16.19
N LYS A 78 5.23 5.86 -15.87
CA LYS A 78 5.29 7.11 -15.10
C LYS A 78 4.61 8.25 -15.85
N GLU A 79 4.87 8.40 -17.14
CA GLU A 79 4.22 9.42 -17.96
C GLU A 79 2.69 9.23 -17.96
N LEU A 80 2.22 8.00 -18.16
CA LEU A 80 0.80 7.68 -18.12
C LEU A 80 0.18 8.03 -16.75
N HIS A 81 0.83 7.61 -15.66
CA HIS A 81 0.35 7.82 -14.30
C HIS A 81 0.50 9.26 -13.80
N SER A 82 1.31 10.10 -14.46
CA SER A 82 1.43 11.53 -14.13
C SER A 82 0.17 12.34 -14.44
N ARG A 83 -0.76 11.76 -15.20
CA ARG A 83 -2.00 12.41 -15.64
C ARG A 83 -3.18 11.91 -14.80
N PRO A 84 -4.16 12.76 -14.49
CA PRO A 84 -5.38 12.31 -13.81
C PRO A 84 -6.11 11.22 -14.61
N ASN A 85 -6.69 10.26 -13.88
CA ASN A 85 -7.53 9.22 -14.47
C ASN A 85 -8.95 9.33 -13.91
N GLU A 86 -9.83 10.03 -14.64
CA GLU A 86 -11.20 10.33 -14.21
C GLU A 86 -12.05 9.07 -14.02
N HIS A 87 -11.79 8.03 -14.82
CA HIS A 87 -12.49 6.76 -14.67
C HIS A 87 -12.12 6.08 -13.35
N ALA A 88 -10.81 5.95 -13.08
CA ALA A 88 -10.31 5.38 -11.84
C ALA A 88 -10.73 6.19 -10.61
N GLU A 89 -10.71 7.52 -10.68
CA GLU A 89 -11.11 8.37 -9.57
C GLU A 89 -12.60 8.23 -9.25
N ARG A 90 -13.47 8.24 -10.28
CA ARG A 90 -14.90 8.01 -10.11
C ARG A 90 -15.18 6.63 -9.52
N PHE A 91 -14.49 5.61 -10.02
CA PHE A 91 -14.59 4.24 -9.49
C PHE A 91 -14.20 4.19 -8.01
N MET A 92 -13.04 4.77 -7.65
CA MET A 92 -12.53 4.74 -6.29
C MET A 92 -13.41 5.52 -5.31
N ARG A 93 -13.90 6.71 -5.71
CA ARG A 93 -14.85 7.48 -4.90
C ARG A 93 -16.11 6.68 -4.61
N ALA A 94 -16.72 6.08 -5.63
CA ALA A 94 -17.92 5.26 -5.45
C ALA A 94 -17.67 4.04 -4.53
N LYS A 95 -16.48 3.42 -4.62
CA LYS A 95 -16.07 2.31 -3.76
C LYS A 95 -15.86 2.73 -2.30
N LEU A 96 -15.23 3.89 -2.07
CA LEU A 96 -15.06 4.45 -0.73
C LEU A 96 -16.41 4.77 -0.08
N GLU A 97 -17.32 5.41 -0.80
CA GLU A 97 -18.67 5.70 -0.28
C GLU A 97 -19.41 4.42 0.10
N ARG A 98 -19.41 3.39 -0.76
CA ARG A 98 -19.99 2.07 -0.41
C ARG A 98 -19.37 1.48 0.85
N SER A 99 -18.05 1.64 1.04
CA SER A 99 -17.37 1.16 2.24
C SER A 99 -17.80 1.92 3.49
N TYR A 100 -17.99 3.23 3.40
CA TYR A 100 -18.44 4.06 4.54
C TYR A 100 -19.88 3.72 4.92
N GLU A 101 -20.76 3.52 3.93
CA GLU A 101 -22.15 3.12 4.14
C GLU A 101 -22.28 1.74 4.80
N ALA A 102 -21.34 0.84 4.54
CA ALA A 102 -21.33 -0.52 5.09
C ALA A 102 -20.72 -0.61 6.51
N GLU A 103 -20.20 0.48 7.08
CA GLU A 103 -19.63 0.47 8.43
C GLU A 103 -20.71 0.19 9.48
N LEU A 104 -20.48 -0.82 10.34
CA LEU A 104 -21.38 -1.13 11.46
C LEU A 104 -21.57 0.05 12.41
N ALA A 105 -20.53 0.87 12.57
CA ALA A 105 -20.56 2.12 13.32
C ALA A 105 -20.01 3.22 12.41
N PRO A 106 -20.84 4.19 11.97
CA PRO A 106 -20.38 5.26 11.11
C PRO A 106 -19.30 6.10 11.80
N HIS A 107 -18.15 6.27 11.15
CA HIS A 107 -17.13 7.21 11.57
C HIS A 107 -17.26 8.49 10.75
N GLU A 108 -17.57 9.60 11.41
CA GLU A 108 -17.46 10.92 10.78
C GLU A 108 -16.01 11.16 10.38
N ARG A 109 -15.81 11.47 9.09
CA ARG A 109 -14.52 11.83 8.52
C ARG A 109 -14.61 13.25 8.01
N THR A 110 -13.61 14.06 8.33
CA THR A 110 -13.50 15.40 7.75
C THR A 110 -13.21 15.29 6.25
N GLU A 111 -13.46 16.36 5.51
CA GLU A 111 -13.16 16.39 4.08
C GLU A 111 -11.67 16.19 3.80
N GLU A 112 -10.79 16.71 4.68
CA GLU A 112 -9.34 16.49 4.60
C GLU A 112 -8.98 15.01 4.73
N GLN A 113 -9.60 14.30 5.68
CA GLN A 113 -9.37 12.86 5.87
C GLN A 113 -9.85 12.05 4.67
N LYS A 114 -11.01 12.39 4.11
CA LYS A 114 -11.52 11.74 2.88
C LYS A 114 -10.58 11.96 1.71
N ILE A 115 -10.06 13.18 1.55
CA ILE A 115 -9.09 13.51 0.50
C ILE A 115 -7.78 12.73 0.69
N GLU A 116 -7.29 12.59 1.92
CA GLU A 116 -6.06 11.84 2.21
C GLU A 116 -6.22 10.33 1.92
N ILE A 117 -7.34 9.74 2.33
CA ILE A 117 -7.69 8.35 2.02
C ILE A 117 -7.76 8.16 0.51
N LEU A 118 -8.45 9.07 -0.20
CA LEU A 118 -8.57 9.01 -1.65
C LEU A 118 -7.21 9.11 -2.33
N ARG A 119 -6.33 10.04 -1.91
CA ARG A 119 -4.96 10.15 -2.47
C ARG A 119 -4.17 8.87 -2.30
N SER A 120 -4.24 8.26 -1.12
CA SER A 120 -3.56 7.00 -0.84
C SER A 120 -4.09 5.87 -1.74
N CYS A 121 -5.41 5.81 -1.92
CA CYS A 121 -6.06 4.82 -2.78
C CYS A 121 -5.76 5.04 -4.27
N MET A 122 -5.65 6.30 -4.69
CA MET A 122 -5.48 6.69 -6.08
C MET A 122 -4.04 6.65 -6.58
N TYR A 123 -3.05 6.54 -5.70
CA TYR A 123 -1.66 6.32 -6.12
C TYR A 123 -1.60 5.15 -7.13
N PRO A 124 -1.00 5.33 -8.31
CA PRO A 124 -0.04 6.38 -8.67
C PRO A 124 -0.64 7.60 -9.39
N TYR A 125 -1.95 7.66 -9.61
CA TYR A 125 -2.59 8.77 -10.31
C TYR A 125 -2.76 9.97 -9.37
N PRO A 126 -2.58 11.21 -9.88
CA PRO A 126 -2.92 12.40 -9.12
C PRO A 126 -4.45 12.51 -8.95
N VAL A 127 -4.87 12.93 -7.76
CA VAL A 127 -6.25 13.31 -7.46
C VAL A 127 -6.40 14.80 -7.74
N LYS A 128 -7.48 15.19 -8.42
CA LYS A 128 -7.81 16.60 -8.69
C LYS A 128 -8.24 17.34 -7.43
#